data_AF-A0A088DHQ4-F1
#
_entry.id   AF-A0A088DHQ4-F1
#
_cell.length_a   1.000
_cell.length_b   1.000
_cell.length_c   1.000
_cell.angle_alpha   90.00
_cell.angle_beta   90.00
_cell.angle_gamma   90.00
#
_symmetry.space_group_name_H-M   'P 1'
#
loop_
_entity.id
_entity.type
_entity.pdbx_description
1 polymer ?
#
loop_
_entity_poly.entity_id
_entity_poly.type
_entity_poly.pdbx_seq_one_letter_code
_entity_poly.pdbx_strand_id
1 'polypeptide(L)'
;MTSAVRTTTYAWIILSTITIASWWLAPGHTRGGAAAASAPITVAVVVLGFIKGRIIIQYFMEVRTAPRWLKLFTDAWLTVLWAGIFAIYLY
;
A
#
# COMPACT_ATOMS: atom_id res chain seq x y z
N MET A 1 -12.28 -24.03 -7.59
CA MET A 1 -12.42 -22.84 -8.45
C MET A 1 -13.05 -21.64 -7.73
N THR A 2 -14.12 -21.81 -6.94
CA THR A 2 -14.83 -20.73 -6.24
C THR A 2 -13.99 -19.93 -5.22
N SER A 3 -13.03 -20.56 -4.55
CA SER A 3 -12.17 -19.92 -3.53
C SER A 3 -11.11 -18.98 -4.10
N ALA A 4 -10.60 -19.25 -5.32
CA ALA A 4 -9.66 -18.36 -6.00
C ALA A 4 -10.36 -17.08 -6.49
N VAL A 5 -11.54 -17.21 -7.09
CA VAL A 5 -12.36 -16.08 -7.55
C VAL A 5 -12.69 -15.14 -6.39
N ARG A 6 -13.15 -15.68 -5.25
CA ARG A 6 -13.41 -14.90 -4.03
C ARG A 6 -12.20 -14.10 -3.57
N THR A 7 -11.03 -14.74 -3.60
CA THR A 7 -9.77 -14.11 -3.18
C THR A 7 -9.42 -12.91 -4.07
N THR A 8 -9.53 -13.07 -5.39
CA THR A 8 -9.26 -12.00 -6.35
C THR A 8 -10.26 -10.86 -6.22
N THR A 9 -11.55 -11.15 -5.98
CA THR A 9 -12.57 -10.13 -5.71
C THR A 9 -12.25 -9.32 -4.46
N TYR A 10 -11.80 -9.96 -3.38
CA TYR A 10 -11.38 -9.25 -2.17
C TYR A 10 -10.17 -8.34 -2.41
N ALA A 11 -9.14 -8.84 -3.11
CA ALA A 11 -7.99 -8.02 -3.47
C ALA A 11 -8.40 -6.82 -4.32
N TRP A 12 -9.31 -7.02 -5.27
CA TRP A 12 -9.86 -5.96 -6.13
C TRP A 12 -10.64 -4.90 -5.33
N ILE A 13 -11.51 -5.31 -4.40
CA ILE A 13 -12.25 -4.39 -3.53
C ILE A 13 -11.26 -3.56 -2.70
N ILE A 14 -10.30 -4.21 -2.04
CA ILE A 14 -9.33 -3.52 -1.19
C ILE A 14 -8.50 -2.53 -2.00
N LEU A 15 -8.00 -2.92 -3.18
CA LEU A 15 -7.23 -2.04 -4.06
C LEU A 15 -8.07 -0.84 -4.54
N SER A 16 -9.33 -1.07 -4.88
CA SER A 16 -10.25 0.00 -5.28
C SER A 16 -10.51 0.96 -4.12
N THR A 17 -10.75 0.46 -2.91
CA THR A 17 -10.92 1.28 -1.70
C THR A 17 -9.67 2.09 -1.40
N ILE A 18 -8.48 1.50 -1.49
CA ILE A 18 -7.19 2.19 -1.32
C ILE A 18 -7.05 3.32 -2.35
N THR A 19 -7.45 3.06 -3.59
CA THR A 19 -7.36 4.03 -4.68
C THR A 19 -8.30 5.22 -4.44
N ILE A 20 -9.53 4.95 -4.03
CA ILE A 20 -10.49 5.99 -3.64
C ILE A 20 -9.98 6.77 -2.42
N ALA A 21 -9.51 6.09 -1.38
CA ALA A 21 -8.94 6.74 -0.19
C ALA A 21 -7.74 7.64 -0.53
N SER A 22 -6.88 7.20 -1.46
CA SER A 22 -5.76 8.01 -1.94
C SER A 22 -6.21 9.29 -2.67
N TRP A 23 -7.38 9.29 -3.32
CA TRP A 23 -7.93 10.49 -3.95
C TRP A 23 -8.43 11.51 -2.92
N TRP A 24 -8.93 11.04 -1.78
CA TRP A 24 -9.30 11.90 -0.64
C TRP A 24 -8.08 12.52 0.04
N LEU A 25 -6.96 11.79 0.06
CA LEU A 25 -5.68 12.26 0.59
C LEU A 25 -4.95 13.25 -0.34
N ALA A 26 -5.34 13.31 -1.63
CA ALA A 26 -4.76 14.25 -2.57
C ALA A 26 -5.23 15.68 -2.24
N PRO A 27 -4.31 16.62 -1.90
CA PRO A 27 -4.64 18.00 -1.51
C PRO A 27 -5.36 18.84 -2.59
N GLY A 28 -5.50 18.31 -3.81
CA GLY A 28 -6.14 19.00 -4.94
C GLY A 28 -7.64 19.29 -4.76
N HIS A 29 -8.31 18.73 -3.75
CA HIS A 29 -9.72 19.04 -3.47
C HIS A 29 -9.94 20.37 -2.74
N THR A 30 -8.92 20.92 -2.08
CA THR A 30 -9.00 22.24 -1.45
C THR A 30 -8.41 23.29 -2.38
N ARG A 31 -9.30 23.96 -3.12
CA ARG A 31 -9.07 25.17 -3.93
C ARG A 31 -7.79 25.95 -3.54
N GLY A 32 -6.77 25.89 -4.40
CA GLY A 32 -5.73 26.93 -4.49
C GLY A 32 -4.72 27.08 -3.35
N GLY A 33 -4.68 26.18 -2.37
CA GLY A 33 -3.65 26.19 -1.32
C GLY A 33 -2.41 25.40 -1.74
N ALA A 34 -1.22 25.98 -1.62
CA ALA A 34 0.05 25.26 -1.81
C ALA A 34 0.02 23.93 -1.05
N ALA A 35 0.59 22.86 -1.65
CA ALA A 35 0.69 21.54 -1.04
C ALA A 35 1.43 21.63 0.30
N ALA A 36 0.68 21.83 1.39
CA ALA A 36 1.24 21.92 2.72
C ALA A 36 1.74 20.52 3.09
N ALA A 37 3.05 20.42 3.34
CA ALA A 37 3.69 19.20 3.80
C ALA A 37 3.02 18.77 5.11
N SER A 38 2.07 17.85 5.01
CA SER A 38 1.25 17.40 6.11
C SER A 38 1.69 15.99 6.44
N ALA A 39 2.46 15.87 7.53
CA ALA A 39 2.87 14.60 8.11
C ALA A 39 1.75 13.55 8.16
N PRO A 40 0.49 13.87 8.53
CA PRO A 40 -0.59 12.88 8.51
C PRO A 40 -0.95 12.38 7.10
N ILE A 41 -0.87 13.22 6.07
CA ILE A 41 -1.11 12.82 4.68
C ILE A 41 0.02 11.90 4.20
N THR A 42 1.28 12.26 4.48
CA THR A 42 2.44 11.42 4.13
C THR A 42 2.35 10.05 4.80
N VAL A 43 2.04 10.00 6.10
CA VAL A 43 1.85 8.74 6.85
C VAL A 43 0.74 7.90 6.24
N ALA A 44 -0.41 8.51 5.92
CA ALA A 44 -1.54 7.78 5.34
C ALA A 44 -1.22 7.22 3.94
N VAL A 45 -0.54 7.99 3.08
CA VAL A 45 -0.08 7.52 1.77
C VAL A 45 0.93 6.38 1.92
N VAL A 46 1.84 6.49 2.90
CA VAL A 46 2.83 5.45 3.22
C VAL A 46 2.15 4.15 3.63
N VAL A 47 1.18 4.22 4.54
CA VAL A 47 0.42 3.06 5.00
C VAL A 47 -0.41 2.45 3.86
N LEU A 48 -1.08 3.26 3.05
CA LEU A 48 -1.86 2.78 1.90
C LEU A 48 -0.98 2.05 0.89
N GLY A 49 0.21 2.60 0.60
CA GLY A 49 1.17 1.98 -0.30
C GLY A 49 1.74 0.67 0.27
N PHE A 50 2.01 0.58 1.57
CA PHE A 50 2.43 -0.65 2.23
C PHE A 50 1.37 -1.76 2.09
N ILE A 51 0.11 -1.44 2.41
CA ILE A 51 -0.99 -2.39 2.31
C ILE A 51 -1.17 -2.85 0.86
N LYS A 52 -1.16 -1.92 -0.09
CA LYS A 52 -1.28 -2.21 -1.52
C LYS A 52 -0.15 -3.13 -2.02
N GLY A 53 1.10 -2.81 -1.67
CA GLY A 53 2.26 -3.62 -2.03
C GLY A 53 2.17 -5.05 -1.49
N ARG A 54 1.78 -5.20 -0.22
CA ARG A 54 1.63 -6.51 0.42
C ARG A 54 0.56 -7.37 -0.27
N ILE A 55 -0.57 -6.77 -0.62
CA ILE A 55 -1.67 -7.45 -1.33
C ILE A 55 -1.23 -7.88 -2.73
N ILE A 56 -0.57 -7.00 -3.50
CA ILE A 56 -0.10 -7.33 -4.85
C ILE A 56 0.89 -8.50 -4.81
N ILE A 57 1.88 -8.44 -3.91
CA ILE A 57 2.91 -9.48 -3.79
C ILE A 57 2.30 -10.83 -3.40
N GLN A 58 1.38 -10.85 -2.42
CA GLN A 58 0.81 -12.11 -1.95
C GLN A 58 -0.20 -12.71 -2.93
N TYR A 59 -1.02 -11.89 -3.59
CA TYR A 59 -2.13 -12.38 -4.41
C TYR A 59 -1.85 -12.42 -5.91
N PHE A 60 -1.02 -11.54 -6.45
CA PHE A 60 -0.73 -11.49 -7.88
C PHE A 60 0.62 -12.10 -8.27
N MET A 61 1.60 -12.14 -7.36
CA MET A 61 2.89 -12.79 -7.61
C MET A 61 2.95 -14.24 -7.08
N GLU A 62 1.80 -14.82 -6.69
CA GLU A 62 1.68 -16.17 -6.11
C GLU A 62 2.63 -16.46 -4.93
N VAL A 63 3.17 -15.42 -4.28
CA VAL A 63 4.07 -15.58 -3.12
C VAL A 63 3.32 -16.24 -1.95
N ARG A 64 1.98 -16.28 -1.97
CA ARG A 64 1.16 -17.04 -1.02
C ARG A 64 1.48 -18.54 -1.00
N THR A 65 1.78 -19.14 -2.16
CA THR A 65 2.15 -20.57 -2.31
C THR A 65 3.66 -20.78 -2.29
N ALA A 66 4.46 -19.71 -2.36
CA ALA A 66 5.91 -19.74 -2.27
C ALA A 66 6.44 -20.09 -0.86
N PRO A 67 7.67 -20.64 -0.76
CA PRO A 67 8.31 -20.98 0.52
C PRO A 67 8.38 -19.78 1.48
N ARG A 68 8.23 -20.06 2.79
CA ARG A 68 8.09 -19.05 3.85
C ARG A 68 9.23 -18.02 3.89
N TRP A 69 10.43 -18.41 3.49
CA TRP A 69 11.58 -17.50 3.37
C TRP A 69 11.37 -16.37 2.36
N LEU A 70 10.74 -16.67 1.22
CA LEU A 70 10.47 -15.67 0.19
C LEU A 70 9.44 -14.65 0.67
N LYS A 71 8.39 -15.13 1.37
CA LYS A 71 7.41 -14.25 2.04
C LYS A 71 8.08 -13.31 3.03
N LEU A 72 8.94 -13.85 3.90
CA LEU A 72 9.59 -13.06 4.93
C LEU A 72 10.53 -12.02 4.32
N PHE A 73 11.29 -12.39 3.28
CA PHE A 73 12.20 -11.49 2.59
C PHE A 73 11.43 -10.35 1.90
N THR A 74 10.31 -10.65 1.23
CA THR A 74 9.52 -9.62 0.58
C THR A 74 8.82 -8.70 1.57
N ASP A 75 8.31 -9.23 2.70
CA ASP A 75 7.70 -8.43 3.76
C ASP A 75 8.73 -7.55 4.49
N ALA A 76 9.93 -8.09 4.74
CA ALA A 76 11.05 -7.34 5.30
C ALA A 76 11.52 -6.24 4.34
N TRP A 77 11.69 -6.56 3.05
CA TRP A 77 12.04 -5.57 2.03
C TRP A 77 11.01 -4.45 1.93
N LEU A 78 9.72 -4.79 1.94
CA LEU A 78 8.63 -3.81 1.94
C LEU A 78 8.71 -2.91 3.19
N THR A 79 8.91 -3.52 4.36
CA THR A 79 9.02 -2.81 5.63
C THR A 79 10.20 -1.84 5.64
N VAL A 80 11.37 -2.28 5.16
CA VAL A 80 12.58 -1.45 5.05
C VAL A 80 12.37 -0.28 4.09
N LEU A 81 11.74 -0.52 2.94
CA LEU A 81 11.45 0.54 1.97
C LEU A 81 10.56 1.63 2.57
N TRP A 82 9.48 1.25 3.26
CA TRP A 82 8.58 2.21 3.88
C TRP A 82 9.19 2.91 5.10
N ALA A 83 9.96 2.19 5.92
CA ALA A 83 10.72 2.79 7.01
C ALA A 83 11.75 3.79 6.49
N GLY A 84 12.41 3.50 5.36
CA GLY A 84 13.34 4.41 4.70
C GLY A 84 12.67 5.67 4.18
N ILE A 85 11.52 5.54 3.50
CA ILE A 85 10.72 6.70 3.05
C ILE A 85 10.30 7.56 4.24
N PHE A 86 9.86 6.94 5.34
CA PHE A 86 9.47 7.66 6.55
C PHE A 86 10.65 8.37 7.21
N ALA A 87 11.83 7.73 7.25
CA ALA A 87 13.05 8.33 7.77
C ALA A 87 13.51 9.55 6.94
N ILE A 88 13.47 9.44 5.60
CA ILE A 88 13.77 10.56 4.70
C ILE A 88 12.78 11.72 4.87
N TYR A 89 11.51 11.41 5.16
CA TYR A 89 10.54 12.48 5.43
C TYR A 89 10.82 13.20 6.77
N LEU A 90 11.37 12.48 7.74
CA LEU A 90 11.61 13.01 9.08
C LEU A 90 12.96 13.76 9.22
N TYR A 91 13.89 13.56 8.29
CA TYR A 91 15.28 14.01 8.37
C TYR A 91 15.71 14.76 7.12
#